data_AF-A0A3D2X4R6-F1
#
_entry.id   AF-A0A3D2X4R6-F1
#
_cell.length_a   1.000
_cell.length_b   1.000
_cell.length_c   1.000
_cell.angle_alpha   90.00
_cell.angle_beta   90.00
_cell.angle_gamma   90.00
#
_symmetry.space_group_name_H-M   'P 1'
#
loop_
_entity.id
_entity.type
_entity.pdbx_description
1 polymer ?
#
loop_
_entity_poly.entity_id
_entity_poly.type
_entity_poly.pdbx_seq_one_letter_code
_entity_poly.pdbx_strand_id
1 'polypeptide(L)'
;DNGFINTVLVNLGMERYSFYSNPGIWKYIIVFFYIWKTTGYGMIVYLAAITGISTEVYEAAYIDGASRIQRICYVTIPLLKQTFILLLLFGLGGILRGSFDLFYNLIGTNSLLYHQTDIIDTYVYRSLIGSFNFASSAAVGLYQSVFGLILVLTINLIVKKIEPESALF
;
A
#
# COMPACT_ATOMS: atom_id res chain seq x y z
N ASP A 1 -1.11 -26.67 -1.77
CA ASP A 1 -1.94 -27.83 -1.39
C ASP A 1 -2.03 -28.08 0.11
N ASN A 2 -0.92 -28.01 0.88
CA ASN A 2 -0.93 -28.18 2.35
C ASN A 2 -0.90 -26.86 3.15
N GLY A 3 -1.80 -25.93 2.85
CA GLY A 3 -1.89 -24.64 3.56
C GLY A 3 -2.84 -24.67 4.75
N PHE A 4 -2.61 -23.81 5.74
CA PHE A 4 -3.54 -23.62 6.88
C PHE A 4 -4.97 -23.36 6.41
N ILE A 5 -5.15 -22.51 5.40
CA ILE A 5 -6.47 -22.20 4.81
C ILE A 5 -7.12 -23.47 4.24
N ASN A 6 -6.39 -24.27 3.47
CA ASN A 6 -6.94 -25.54 2.94
C ASN A 6 -7.26 -26.54 4.04
N THR A 7 -6.53 -26.53 5.15
CA THR A 7 -6.82 -27.37 6.32
C THR A 7 -8.15 -26.95 6.97
N VAL A 8 -8.37 -25.65 7.13
CA VAL A 8 -9.63 -25.09 7.65
C VAL A 8 -10.78 -25.39 6.68
N LEU A 9 -10.61 -25.23 5.36
CA LEU A 9 -11.64 -25.54 4.37
C LEU A 9 -12.08 -27.01 4.45
N VAL A 10 -11.12 -27.93 4.51
CA VAL A 10 -11.41 -29.37 4.63
C VAL A 10 -12.10 -29.70 5.94
N ASN A 11 -11.68 -29.09 7.06
CA ASN A 11 -12.34 -29.28 8.36
C ASN A 11 -13.79 -28.77 8.37
N LEU A 12 -14.13 -27.81 7.51
CA LEU A 12 -15.49 -27.30 7.31
C LEU A 12 -16.30 -28.11 6.26
N GLY A 13 -15.75 -29.21 5.75
CA GLY A 13 -16.40 -30.06 4.75
C GLY A 13 -16.31 -29.56 3.30
N MET A 14 -15.47 -28.55 3.03
CA MET A 14 -15.24 -28.03 1.68
C MET A 14 -14.03 -28.69 0.99
N GLU A 15 -14.01 -28.62 -0.34
CA GLU A 15 -12.86 -29.09 -1.13
C GLU A 15 -11.65 -28.16 -1.00
N ARG A 16 -10.46 -28.72 -1.24
CA ARG A 16 -9.21 -27.94 -1.25
C ARG A 16 -9.21 -26.98 -2.43
N TYR A 17 -8.82 -25.73 -2.17
CA TYR A 17 -8.66 -24.73 -3.22
C TYR A 17 -7.21 -24.65 -3.67
N SER A 18 -6.97 -24.79 -4.98
CA SER A 18 -5.63 -24.60 -5.57
C SER A 18 -5.39 -23.12 -5.88
N PHE A 19 -4.89 -22.39 -4.88
CA PHE A 19 -4.58 -20.96 -5.00
C PHE A 19 -3.63 -20.65 -6.15
N TYR A 20 -2.58 -21.46 -6.33
CA TYR A 20 -1.54 -21.23 -7.33
C TYR A 20 -1.92 -21.67 -8.75
N SER A 21 -3.06 -22.35 -8.92
CA SER A 21 -3.59 -22.72 -10.24
C SER A 21 -4.69 -21.76 -10.73
N ASN A 22 -5.21 -20.88 -9.87
CA ASN A 22 -6.27 -19.94 -10.23
C ASN A 22 -5.77 -18.48 -10.10
N PRO A 23 -5.42 -17.81 -11.21
CA PRO A 23 -4.90 -16.45 -11.19
C PRO A 23 -5.90 -15.42 -10.64
N GLY A 24 -7.20 -15.66 -10.78
CA GLY A 24 -8.28 -14.70 -10.50
C GLY A 24 -8.31 -14.18 -9.05
N ILE A 25 -7.87 -14.99 -8.10
CA ILE A 25 -7.91 -14.65 -6.67
C ILE A 25 -6.69 -13.81 -6.23
N TRP A 26 -5.59 -13.86 -6.99
CA TRP A 26 -4.31 -13.29 -6.55
C TRP A 26 -4.32 -11.78 -6.42
N LYS A 27 -5.14 -11.07 -7.20
CA LYS A 27 -5.35 -9.63 -7.03
C LYS A 27 -5.84 -9.28 -5.62
N TYR A 28 -6.70 -10.11 -5.03
CA TYR A 28 -7.19 -9.88 -3.66
C TYR A 28 -6.16 -10.29 -2.60
N ILE A 29 -5.47 -11.41 -2.82
CA ILE A 29 -4.43 -11.90 -1.92
C ILE A 29 -3.28 -10.90 -1.81
N ILE A 30 -2.83 -10.36 -2.95
CA ILE A 30 -1.75 -9.38 -3.00
C ILE A 30 -2.16 -8.09 -2.29
N VAL A 31 -3.37 -7.58 -2.52
CA VAL A 31 -3.88 -6.39 -1.81
C VAL A 31 -3.96 -6.64 -0.31
N PHE A 32 -4.45 -7.81 0.11
CA PHE A 32 -4.51 -8.17 1.52
C PHE A 32 -3.12 -8.16 2.18
N PHE A 33 -2.12 -8.83 1.57
CA PHE A 33 -0.76 -8.85 2.12
C PHE A 33 -0.07 -7.51 2.03
N TYR A 34 -0.38 -6.69 1.01
CA TYR A 34 0.10 -5.31 0.94
C TYR A 34 -0.42 -4.49 2.14
N ILE A 35 -1.73 -4.54 2.40
CA ILE A 35 -2.33 -3.86 3.55
C ILE A 35 -1.73 -4.40 4.84
N TRP A 36 -1.64 -5.71 5.01
CA TRP A 36 -1.04 -6.34 6.19
C TRP A 36 0.39 -5.82 6.43
N LYS A 37 1.23 -5.85 5.40
CA LYS A 37 2.63 -5.41 5.47
C LYS A 37 2.74 -3.93 5.84
N THR A 38 1.88 -3.08 5.30
CA THR A 38 1.99 -1.60 5.43
C THR A 38 1.28 -1.04 6.65
N THR A 39 0.25 -1.73 7.16
CA THR A 39 -0.58 -1.24 8.27
C THR A 39 0.24 -0.98 9.53
N GLY A 40 1.25 -1.81 9.83
CA GLY A 40 2.09 -1.64 11.02
C GLY A 40 2.78 -0.27 11.07
N TYR A 41 3.41 0.15 9.97
CA TYR A 41 4.06 1.46 9.87
C TYR A 41 3.03 2.60 9.94
N GLY A 42 1.91 2.48 9.20
CA GLY A 42 0.86 3.48 9.21
C GLY A 42 0.29 3.73 10.62
N MET A 43 0.06 2.67 11.40
CA MET A 43 -0.43 2.78 12.77
C MET A 43 0.53 3.56 13.68
N ILE A 44 1.84 3.35 13.55
CA ILE A 44 2.83 4.07 14.36
C ILE A 44 2.78 5.57 14.07
N VAL A 45 2.72 5.95 12.79
CA VAL A 45 2.67 7.36 12.39
C VAL A 45 1.38 8.02 12.88
N TYR A 46 0.22 7.38 12.69
CA TYR A 46 -1.05 7.92 13.17
C TYR A 46 -1.09 8.00 14.70
N LEU A 47 -0.57 7.00 15.42
CA LEU A 47 -0.52 7.04 16.87
C LEU A 47 0.34 8.20 17.37
N ALA A 48 1.52 8.42 16.77
CA ALA A 48 2.40 9.54 17.11
C ALA A 48 1.70 10.90 16.89
N ALA A 49 0.98 11.04 15.78
CA ALA A 49 0.20 12.25 15.49
C ALA A 49 -0.94 12.46 16.51
N ILE A 50 -1.67 11.40 16.88
CA ILE A 50 -2.73 11.46 17.89
C ILE A 50 -2.16 11.87 19.25
N THR A 51 -1.02 11.33 19.65
CA THR A 51 -0.36 11.67 20.92
C THR A 51 0.15 13.11 20.98
N GLY A 52 0.35 13.74 19.82
CA GLY A 52 0.69 15.17 19.73
C GLY A 52 -0.50 16.12 19.92
N ILE A 53 -1.74 15.61 19.92
CA ILE A 53 -2.94 16.43 20.12
C ILE A 53 -3.11 16.72 21.62
N SER A 54 -3.27 17.99 21.99
CA SER A 54 -3.50 18.41 23.39
C SER A 54 -4.70 17.69 24.00
N THR A 55 -4.54 17.20 25.22
CA THR A 55 -5.61 16.55 26.00
C THR A 55 -6.75 17.51 26.31
N GLU A 56 -6.48 18.81 26.41
CA GLU A 56 -7.48 19.86 26.69
C GLU A 56 -8.60 19.86 25.63
N VAL A 57 -8.28 19.59 24.36
CA VAL A 57 -9.26 19.54 23.27
C VAL A 57 -10.24 18.37 23.47
N TYR A 58 -9.75 17.24 23.98
CA TYR A 58 -10.57 16.07 24.25
C TYR A 58 -11.41 16.21 25.51
N GLU A 59 -10.89 16.92 26.52
CA GLU A 59 -11.61 17.23 27.75
C GLU A 59 -12.73 18.25 27.49
N ALA A 60 -12.46 19.30 26.72
CA ALA A 60 -13.48 20.25 26.29
C ALA A 60 -14.63 19.56 25.54
N ALA A 61 -14.30 18.72 24.55
CA ALA A 61 -15.32 17.95 23.84
C ALA A 61 -16.10 16.99 24.75
N TYR A 62 -15.47 16.44 25.79
CA TYR A 62 -16.14 15.60 26.78
C TYR A 62 -17.10 16.40 27.67
N ILE A 63 -16.71 17.61 28.10
CA ILE A 63 -17.56 18.53 28.87
C ILE A 63 -18.78 18.95 28.03
N ASP A 64 -18.61 19.15 26.72
CA ASP A 64 -19.69 19.42 25.77
C ASP A 64 -20.61 18.20 25.48
N GLY A 65 -20.35 17.06 26.14
CA GLY A 65 -21.18 15.85 26.03
C GLY A 65 -20.88 14.98 24.81
N ALA A 66 -19.74 15.16 24.13
CA ALA A 66 -19.40 14.36 22.95
C ALA A 66 -19.08 12.89 23.32
N SER A 67 -19.82 11.97 22.69
CA SER A 67 -19.56 10.54 22.76
C SER A 67 -18.18 10.16 22.18
N ARG A 68 -17.68 8.95 22.45
CA ARG A 68 -16.36 8.50 21.96
C ARG A 68 -16.27 8.55 20.43
N ILE A 69 -17.31 8.11 19.73
CA ILE A 69 -17.36 8.10 18.26
C ILE A 69 -17.38 9.53 17.73
N GLN A 70 -18.14 10.44 18.36
CA GLN A 70 -18.14 11.86 18.00
C GLN A 70 -16.76 12.49 18.17
N ARG A 71 -16.04 12.20 19.26
CA ARG A 71 -14.67 12.68 19.44
C ARG A 71 -13.73 12.16 18.36
N ILE A 72 -13.85 10.88 17.97
CA ILE A 72 -13.05 10.34 16.87
C ILE A 72 -13.36 11.07 15.55
N CYS A 73 -14.64 11.18 15.19
CA CYS A 73 -15.05 11.71 13.89
C CYS A 73 -14.92 13.23 13.76
N TYR A 74 -15.17 13.99 14.83
CA TYR A 74 -15.23 15.46 14.80
C TYR A 74 -14.02 16.15 15.44
N VAL A 75 -13.19 15.44 16.21
CA VAL A 75 -11.97 16.00 16.82
C VAL A 75 -10.74 15.33 16.21
N THR A 76 -10.59 14.01 16.40
CA THR A 76 -9.37 13.31 15.99
C THR A 76 -9.17 13.30 14.47
N ILE A 77 -10.16 12.86 13.68
CA ILE A 77 -10.03 12.77 12.22
C ILE A 77 -9.73 14.13 11.57
N PRO A 78 -10.44 15.24 11.91
CA PRO A 78 -10.14 16.55 11.37
C PRO A 78 -8.73 17.05 11.72
N LEU A 79 -8.27 16.82 12.95
CA LEU A 79 -6.92 17.21 13.39
C LEU A 79 -5.82 16.36 12.72
N LEU A 80 -6.13 15.11 12.34
CA LEU A 80 -5.21 14.24 11.60
C LEU A 80 -5.17 14.51 10.09
N LYS A 81 -5.98 15.44 9.57
CA LYS A 81 -6.07 15.73 8.13
C LYS A 81 -4.69 15.98 7.51
N GLN A 82 -3.84 16.76 8.17
CA GLN A 82 -2.50 17.07 7.67
C GLN A 82 -1.61 15.81 7.57
N THR A 83 -1.59 14.99 8.63
CA THR A 83 -0.88 13.71 8.64
C THR A 83 -1.40 12.75 7.58
N PHE A 84 -2.73 12.69 7.41
CA PHE A 84 -3.36 11.85 6.39
C PHE A 84 -2.94 12.28 4.98
N ILE A 85 -2.96 13.58 4.67
CA ILE A 85 -2.53 14.11 3.38
C ILE A 85 -1.06 13.76 3.11
N LEU A 86 -0.17 13.96 4.09
CA LEU A 86 1.25 13.62 3.96
C LEU A 86 1.45 12.12 3.66
N LEU A 87 0.78 11.24 4.42
CA LEU A 87 0.88 9.80 4.20
C LEU A 87 0.27 9.38 2.87
N LEU A 88 -0.81 10.01 2.45
CA LEU A 88 -1.43 9.80 1.15
C LEU A 88 -0.48 10.19 0.02
N LEU A 89 0.24 11.31 0.15
CA LEU A 89 1.27 11.74 -0.81
C LEU A 89 2.39 10.72 -0.93
N PHE A 90 2.93 10.26 0.19
CA PHE A 90 3.96 9.22 0.18
C PHE A 90 3.45 7.90 -0.40
N GLY A 91 2.21 7.53 -0.10
CA GLY A 91 1.56 6.37 -0.69
C GLY A 91 1.43 6.48 -2.21
N LEU A 92 0.93 7.61 -2.71
CA LEU A 92 0.76 7.85 -4.15
C LEU A 92 2.11 7.93 -4.89
N GLY A 93 3.10 8.61 -4.31
CA GLY A 93 4.46 8.62 -4.85
C GLY A 93 5.09 7.22 -4.89
N GLY A 94 4.71 6.36 -3.94
CA GLY A 94 5.11 4.96 -3.87
C GLY A 94 4.47 4.04 -4.92
N ILE A 95 3.32 4.40 -5.52
CA ILE A 95 2.61 3.52 -6.48
C ILE A 95 3.49 3.12 -7.68
N LEU A 96 4.39 4.01 -8.11
CA LEU A 96 5.27 3.77 -9.25
C LEU A 96 6.48 2.90 -8.92
N ARG A 97 6.84 2.82 -7.64
CA ARG A 97 7.69 1.72 -7.15
C ARG A 97 6.77 0.54 -6.89
N GLY A 98 6.67 -0.35 -7.86
CA GLY A 98 5.98 -1.62 -7.64
C GLY A 98 6.58 -2.33 -6.42
N SER A 99 5.74 -3.10 -5.72
CA SER A 99 6.19 -3.84 -4.54
C SER A 99 6.92 -5.11 -4.95
N PHE A 100 8.10 -4.98 -5.59
CA PHE A 100 8.89 -6.12 -6.09
C PHE A 100 8.96 -7.26 -5.06
N ASP A 101 9.36 -6.95 -3.82
CA ASP A 101 9.49 -7.96 -2.77
C ASP A 101 8.17 -8.69 -2.50
N LEU A 102 7.03 -7.99 -2.52
CA LEU A 102 5.73 -8.59 -2.28
C LEU A 102 5.35 -9.54 -3.41
N PHE A 103 5.43 -9.08 -4.65
CA PHE A 103 5.05 -9.85 -5.82
C PHE A 103 5.98 -11.04 -6.04
N TYR A 104 7.30 -10.82 -5.93
CA TYR A 104 8.29 -11.88 -6.11
C TYR A 104 8.20 -12.96 -5.01
N ASN A 105 8.04 -12.59 -3.74
CA ASN A 105 7.93 -13.60 -2.67
C ASN A 105 6.62 -14.39 -2.71
N LEU A 106 5.52 -13.78 -3.14
CA LEU A 106 4.22 -14.46 -3.20
C LEU A 106 4.06 -15.36 -4.43
N ILE A 107 4.51 -14.88 -5.59
CA ILE A 107 4.31 -15.51 -6.90
C ILE A 107 5.51 -16.33 -7.35
N GLY A 108 6.72 -15.85 -7.03
CA GLY A 108 7.98 -16.46 -7.44
C GLY A 108 8.07 -16.61 -8.96
N THR A 109 8.39 -17.84 -9.39
CA THR A 109 8.55 -18.20 -10.80
C THR A 109 7.31 -18.86 -11.43
N ASN A 110 6.15 -18.81 -10.77
CA ASN A 110 4.93 -19.45 -11.26
C ASN A 110 4.34 -18.69 -12.46
N SER A 111 4.62 -19.19 -13.67
CA SER A 111 4.20 -18.58 -14.94
C SER A 111 2.69 -18.55 -15.16
N LEU A 112 1.92 -19.45 -14.52
CA LEU A 112 0.47 -19.46 -14.64
C LEU A 112 -0.17 -18.20 -14.06
N LEU A 113 0.48 -17.58 -13.07
CA LEU A 113 -0.04 -16.41 -12.37
C LEU A 113 0.33 -15.08 -13.03
N TYR A 114 1.38 -15.08 -13.88
CA TYR A 114 1.96 -13.86 -14.45
C TYR A 114 0.95 -12.97 -15.18
N HIS A 115 -0.02 -13.57 -15.89
CA HIS A 115 -1.05 -12.82 -16.59
C HIS A 115 -1.84 -11.85 -15.68
N GLN A 116 -1.96 -12.15 -14.38
CA GLN A 116 -2.69 -11.31 -13.43
C GLN A 116 -1.82 -10.64 -12.37
N THR A 117 -0.56 -11.06 -12.23
CA THR A 117 0.28 -10.67 -11.09
C THR A 117 1.64 -10.10 -11.50
N ASP A 118 2.01 -10.13 -12.78
CA ASP A 118 3.32 -9.62 -13.18
C ASP A 118 3.32 -8.08 -13.22
N ILE A 119 4.32 -7.49 -12.58
CA ILE A 119 4.56 -6.05 -12.56
C ILE A 119 5.86 -5.74 -13.29
N ILE A 120 6.10 -4.46 -13.59
CA ILE A 120 7.32 -4.01 -14.30
C ILE A 120 8.58 -4.54 -13.60
N ASP A 121 8.66 -4.40 -12.27
CA ASP A 121 9.86 -4.81 -11.51
C ASP A 121 10.13 -6.31 -11.60
N THR A 122 9.09 -7.16 -11.50
CA THR A 122 9.24 -8.62 -11.57
C THR A 122 9.56 -9.09 -12.98
N TYR A 123 8.99 -8.44 -14.00
CA TYR A 123 9.32 -8.68 -15.39
C TYR A 123 10.79 -8.33 -15.68
N VAL A 124 11.23 -7.14 -15.29
CA VAL A 124 12.61 -6.67 -15.50
C VAL A 124 13.60 -7.59 -14.80
N TYR A 125 13.35 -7.93 -13.53
CA TYR A 125 14.20 -8.86 -12.78
C TYR A 125 14.33 -10.21 -13.47
N ARG A 126 13.22 -10.78 -13.94
CA ARG A 126 13.20 -12.08 -14.63
C ARG A 126 13.91 -12.02 -15.98
N SER A 127 13.75 -10.92 -16.73
CA SER A 127 14.47 -10.69 -17.98
C SER A 127 15.98 -10.53 -17.79
N LEU A 128 16.41 -9.94 -16.67
CA LEU A 128 17.82 -9.84 -16.29
C LEU A 128 18.42 -11.19 -15.96
N ILE A 129 17.78 -11.97 -15.08
CA ILE A 129 18.34 -13.24 -14.62
C ILE A 129 18.21 -14.35 -15.67
N GLY A 130 17.11 -14.39 -16.42
CA GLY A 130 16.87 -15.43 -17.41
C GLY A 130 17.63 -15.23 -18.72
N SER A 131 17.68 -13.98 -19.21
CA SER A 131 18.15 -13.67 -20.57
C SER A 131 19.37 -12.76 -20.62
N PHE A 132 19.92 -12.34 -19.47
CA PHE A 132 21.04 -11.39 -19.35
C PHE A 132 20.85 -10.09 -20.16
N ASN A 133 19.61 -9.67 -20.39
CA ASN A 133 19.30 -8.50 -21.19
C ASN A 133 19.37 -7.21 -20.34
N PHE A 134 20.60 -6.74 -20.11
CA PHE A 134 20.88 -5.54 -19.32
C PHE A 134 20.36 -4.25 -19.99
N ALA A 135 20.46 -4.16 -21.32
CA ALA A 135 20.08 -2.96 -22.06
C ALA A 135 18.56 -2.68 -21.97
N SER A 136 17.72 -3.69 -22.21
CA SER A 136 16.27 -3.52 -22.10
C SER A 136 15.83 -3.22 -20.67
N SER A 137 16.48 -3.85 -19.69
CA SER A 137 16.17 -3.67 -18.28
C SER A 137 16.50 -2.26 -17.78
N ALA A 138 17.65 -1.72 -18.19
CA ALA A 138 18.03 -0.35 -17.90
C ALA A 138 17.06 0.67 -18.55
N ALA A 139 16.62 0.43 -19.79
CA ALA A 139 15.67 1.28 -20.48
C ALA A 139 14.29 1.32 -19.77
N VAL A 140 13.80 0.17 -19.32
CA VAL A 140 12.53 0.09 -18.57
C VAL A 140 12.64 0.78 -17.21
N GLY A 141 13.76 0.61 -16.50
CA GLY A 141 14.01 1.32 -15.23
C GLY A 141 14.08 2.83 -15.40
N LEU A 142 14.68 3.33 -16.49
CA LEU A 142 14.70 4.76 -16.82
C LEU A 142 13.27 5.27 -17.09
N TYR A 143 12.49 4.56 -17.89
CA TYR A 143 11.09 4.89 -18.17
C TYR A 143 10.26 5.01 -16.88
N GLN A 144 10.37 4.02 -15.99
CA GLN A 144 9.68 4.01 -14.71
C GLN A 144 10.11 5.17 -13.81
N SER A 145 11.39 5.55 -13.84
CA SER A 145 11.91 6.69 -13.07
C SER A 145 11.39 8.04 -13.58
N VAL A 146 11.35 8.22 -14.90
CA VAL A 146 10.83 9.45 -15.53
C VAL A 146 9.32 9.60 -15.28
N PHE A 147 8.56 8.52 -15.46
CA PHE A 147 7.13 8.52 -15.13
C PHE A 147 6.91 8.75 -13.63
N GLY A 148 7.75 8.13 -12.79
CA GLY A 148 7.96 8.39 -11.36
C GLY A 148 7.95 9.87 -11.03
N LEU A 149 8.91 10.58 -11.63
CA LEU A 149 9.14 11.99 -11.41
C LEU A 149 7.93 12.84 -11.83
N ILE A 150 7.36 12.59 -13.02
CA ILE A 150 6.21 13.34 -13.53
C ILE A 150 5.00 13.21 -12.60
N LEU A 151 4.72 11.99 -12.11
CA LEU A 151 3.61 11.75 -11.19
C LEU A 151 3.81 12.48 -9.87
N VAL A 152 4.98 12.35 -9.25
CA VAL A 152 5.30 13.01 -7.98
C VAL A 152 5.20 14.53 -8.10
N LEU A 153 5.74 15.11 -9.18
CA LEU A 153 5.62 16.55 -9.44
C LEU A 153 4.15 16.97 -9.60
N THR A 154 3.36 16.21 -10.37
CA THR A 154 1.93 16.50 -10.58
C THR A 154 1.14 16.47 -9.27
N ILE A 155 1.38 15.44 -8.46
CA ILE A 155 0.74 15.29 -7.15
C ILE A 155 1.14 16.43 -6.21
N ASN A 156 2.44 16.78 -6.16
CA ASN A 156 2.92 17.90 -5.33
C ASN A 156 2.28 19.23 -5.76
N LEU A 157 2.13 19.48 -7.07
CA LEU A 157 1.43 20.67 -7.57
C LEU A 157 -0.04 20.72 -7.13
N ILE A 158 -0.73 19.58 -7.14
CA ILE A 158 -2.12 19.49 -6.67
C ILE A 158 -2.20 19.80 -5.17
N VAL A 159 -1.31 19.21 -4.36
CA VAL A 159 -1.30 19.48 -2.91
C VAL A 159 -0.95 20.92 -2.61
N LYS A 160 0.05 21.50 -3.27
CA LYS A 160 0.42 22.91 -3.08
C LYS A 160 -0.75 23.87 -3.34
N LYS A 161 -1.67 23.49 -4.24
CA LYS A 161 -2.88 24.27 -4.53
C LYS A 161 -3.98 24.12 -3.47
N ILE A 162 -4.05 22.98 -2.78
CA ILE A 162 -5.08 22.69 -1.78
C ILE A 162 -4.63 23.09 -0.37
N GLU A 163 -3.36 22.83 -0.04
CA GLU A 163 -2.81 23.03 1.30
C GLU A 163 -1.31 23.40 1.18
N PRO A 164 -1.01 24.71 1.04
CA PRO A 164 0.34 25.21 0.75
C PRO A 164 1.38 24.81 1.80
N GLU A 165 0.97 24.70 3.07
CA GLU A 165 1.85 24.32 4.18
C GLU A 165 2.19 22.82 4.23
N SER A 166 1.50 22.00 3.44
CA SER A 166 1.75 20.55 3.35
C SER A 166 2.52 20.16 2.07
N ALA A 167 2.93 21.12 1.24
CA ALA A 167 3.74 20.85 0.07
C ALA A 167 5.15 20.39 0.48
N LEU A 168 5.66 19.33 -0.16
CA LEU A 168 7.01 18.84 0.10
C LEU A 168 8.08 19.83 -0.41
N PHE A 169 7.72 20.67 -1.41
CA PHE A 169 8.52 21.76 -2.01
C PHE A 169 7.62 22.90 -2.55
#